data_AF-A0A2A6BA10-F1
#
_entry.id   AF-A0A2A6BA10-F1
#
_cell.length_a   1.000
_cell.length_b   1.000
_cell.length_c   1.000
_cell.angle_alpha   90.00
_cell.angle_beta   90.00
_cell.angle_gamma   90.00
#
_symmetry.space_group_name_H-M   'P 1'
#
loop_
_entity.id
_entity.type
_entity.pdbx_description
1 polymer ?
#
loop_
_entity_poly.entity_id
_entity_poly.type
_entity_poly.pdbx_seq_one_letter_code
_entity_poly.pdbx_strand_id
1 'polypeptide(L)'
;MSDPWTPGLTICNSAKSEIVDKDFIKYRIHHTGVITTSLHLQSTSYCQLDFRRLPWDRHHCGVCLRVVSIVEYSTDLDVNFAAGFSAIFDSQWDPSRQILIGYTKEELGVIKLSMATFSFWLDRSSSTLILLIVLPMNAGAVGYMVIAYFAEGIKVLAEWFVSGTLFGAAIFFFASYQLPQQRVTPALGWTIGVHWLLSFTVSVAYVILGYVLKDDDPNKKKKKKEKADEDLEAVLFTFSFYVMRGAMRAKTM
;
A
#
# COMPACT_ATOMS: atom_id res chain seq x y z
N MET A 1 -7.85 -46.88 -21.22
CA MET A 1 -6.44 -46.76 -20.82
C MET A 1 -6.41 -46.02 -19.50
N SER A 2 -5.74 -46.56 -18.49
CA SER A 2 -5.54 -45.88 -17.21
C SER A 2 -4.57 -44.72 -17.40
N ASP A 3 -4.82 -43.59 -16.73
CA ASP A 3 -3.91 -42.45 -16.75
C ASP A 3 -2.53 -42.85 -16.17
N PRO A 4 -1.43 -42.29 -16.70
CA PRO A 4 -0.11 -42.51 -16.12
C PRO A 4 -0.06 -41.95 -14.69
N TRP A 5 0.75 -42.57 -13.84
CA TRP A 5 1.00 -42.05 -12.49
C TRP A 5 1.58 -40.64 -12.57
N THR A 6 1.07 -39.74 -11.71
CA THR A 6 1.56 -38.36 -11.57
C THR A 6 1.88 -38.06 -10.11
N PRO A 7 2.95 -37.28 -9.84
CA PRO A 7 3.26 -36.87 -8.48
C PRO A 7 2.22 -35.86 -7.97
N GLY A 8 1.84 -35.99 -6.69
CA GLY A 8 0.95 -35.04 -6.02
C GLY A 8 1.64 -33.71 -5.75
N LEU A 9 1.55 -32.76 -6.69
CA LEU A 9 2.01 -31.39 -6.52
C LEU A 9 0.97 -30.57 -5.78
N THR A 10 1.37 -29.90 -4.70
CA THR A 10 0.49 -29.00 -3.94
C THR A 10 1.16 -27.67 -3.66
N ILE A 11 0.37 -26.61 -3.49
CA ILE A 11 0.88 -25.28 -3.16
C ILE A 11 0.85 -25.13 -1.64
N CYS A 12 1.99 -24.81 -1.02
CA CYS A 12 2.13 -24.82 0.44
C CYS A 12 1.31 -23.71 1.10
N ASN A 13 1.23 -22.54 0.45
CA ASN A 13 0.59 -21.34 0.98
C ASN A 13 -0.72 -20.98 0.25
N SER A 14 -1.42 -21.97 -0.32
CA SER A 14 -2.69 -21.72 -1.00
C SER A 14 -3.86 -21.59 -0.02
N ALA A 15 -4.65 -20.54 -0.18
CA ALA A 15 -6.01 -20.44 0.31
C ALA A 15 -6.96 -21.36 -0.48
N LYS A 16 -6.73 -21.44 -1.79
CA LYS A 16 -7.49 -22.27 -2.73
C LYS A 16 -6.57 -22.66 -3.88
N SER A 17 -6.62 -23.91 -4.32
CA SER A 17 -5.92 -24.37 -5.52
C SER A 17 -6.81 -25.32 -6.29
N GLU A 18 -7.06 -25.02 -7.55
CA GLU A 18 -7.85 -25.86 -8.44
C GLU A 18 -7.12 -26.02 -9.77
N ILE A 19 -7.22 -27.21 -10.34
CA ILE A 19 -6.84 -27.44 -11.73
C ILE A 19 -7.90 -26.75 -12.57
N VAL A 20 -7.50 -25.77 -13.39
CA VAL A 20 -8.43 -24.89 -14.13
C VAL A 20 -9.39 -25.71 -14.96
N ASP A 21 -8.87 -26.72 -15.65
CA ASP A 21 -9.66 -27.70 -16.36
C ASP A 21 -8.81 -28.97 -16.61
N LYS A 22 -9.43 -30.14 -16.40
CA LYS A 22 -8.80 -31.46 -16.54
C LYS A 22 -8.42 -31.75 -17.99
N ASP A 23 -9.11 -31.14 -18.96
CA ASP A 23 -8.82 -31.30 -20.39
C ASP A 23 -7.50 -30.63 -20.82
N PHE A 24 -6.93 -29.77 -19.97
CA PHE A 24 -5.61 -29.16 -20.22
C PHE A 24 -4.43 -30.00 -19.74
N ILE A 25 -4.69 -31.13 -19.07
CA ILE A 25 -3.63 -32.05 -18.68
C ILE A 25 -3.15 -32.79 -19.93
N LYS A 26 -1.96 -32.43 -20.41
CA LYS A 26 -1.34 -33.08 -21.58
C LYS A 26 -0.15 -33.91 -21.15
N TYR A 27 -0.18 -35.18 -21.54
CA TYR A 27 0.92 -36.12 -21.35
C TYR A 27 1.66 -36.33 -22.66
N ARG A 28 2.99 -36.26 -22.62
CA ARG A 28 3.87 -36.68 -23.70
C ARG A 28 4.84 -37.72 -23.16
N ILE A 29 4.70 -38.94 -23.64
CA ILE A 29 5.62 -40.03 -23.34
C ILE A 29 6.69 -40.04 -24.42
N HIS A 30 7.93 -39.81 -24.04
CA HIS A 30 9.08 -39.86 -24.93
C HIS A 30 9.55 -41.31 -25.11
N HIS A 31 10.20 -41.61 -26.25
CA HIS A 31 10.78 -42.93 -26.50
C HIS A 31 11.86 -43.33 -25.48
N THR A 32 12.43 -42.35 -24.78
CA THR A 32 13.39 -42.55 -23.67
C THR A 32 12.74 -42.99 -22.36
N GLY A 33 11.40 -43.08 -22.31
CA GLY A 33 10.64 -43.34 -21.08
C GLY A 33 10.38 -42.10 -20.22
N VAL A 34 10.88 -40.91 -20.62
CA VAL A 34 10.56 -39.65 -19.94
C VAL A 34 9.09 -39.30 -20.20
N ILE A 35 8.36 -39.01 -19.13
CA ILE A 35 6.97 -38.55 -19.19
C ILE A 35 6.97 -37.05 -18.89
N THR A 36 6.55 -36.25 -19.87
CA THR A 36 6.34 -34.82 -19.70
C THR A 36 4.86 -34.56 -19.50
N THR A 37 4.51 -33.91 -18.38
CA THR A 37 3.15 -33.53 -18.07
C THR A 37 3.04 -32.01 -18.04
N SER A 38 2.10 -31.45 -18.81
CA SER A 38 1.76 -30.02 -18.76
C SER A 38 0.47 -29.83 -17.98
N LEU A 39 0.50 -28.95 -16.99
CA LEU A 39 -0.62 -28.66 -16.08
C LEU A 39 -0.88 -27.15 -16.04
N HIS A 40 -2.15 -26.74 -16.04
CA HIS A 40 -2.56 -25.36 -15.78
C HIS A 40 -3.24 -25.30 -14.41
N LEU A 41 -2.58 -24.64 -13.47
CA LEU A 41 -3.04 -24.50 -12.10
C LEU A 41 -3.47 -23.07 -11.85
N GLN A 42 -4.66 -22.90 -11.27
CA GLN A 42 -5.09 -21.63 -10.70
C GLN A 42 -5.03 -21.73 -9.18
N SER A 43 -4.36 -20.76 -8.58
CA SER A 43 -4.15 -20.75 -7.14
C SER A 43 -4.31 -19.36 -6.55
N THR A 44 -4.98 -19.30 -5.42
CA THR A 44 -5.01 -18.14 -4.54
C THR A 44 -4.04 -18.41 -3.40
N SER A 45 -2.96 -17.65 -3.32
CA SER A 45 -1.95 -17.78 -2.26
C SER A 45 -2.07 -16.69 -1.21
N TYR A 46 -1.75 -17.02 0.03
CA TYR A 46 -1.59 -16.02 1.08
C TYR A 46 -0.23 -15.33 0.95
N CYS A 47 -0.25 -14.00 1.02
CA CYS A 47 0.93 -13.16 1.16
C CYS A 47 0.71 -12.14 2.29
N GLN A 48 1.70 -11.99 3.16
CA GLN A 48 1.66 -10.98 4.22
C GLN A 48 2.08 -9.63 3.64
N LEU A 49 1.15 -8.69 3.63
CA LEU A 49 1.38 -7.34 3.14
C LEU A 49 1.63 -6.39 4.31
N ASP A 50 2.69 -5.59 4.21
CA ASP A 50 3.05 -4.57 5.20
C ASP A 50 2.73 -3.17 4.67
N PHE A 51 1.64 -2.60 5.16
CA PHE A 51 1.15 -1.28 4.73
C PHE A 51 1.74 -0.11 5.50
N ARG A 52 2.75 -0.31 6.36
CA ARG A 52 3.35 0.77 7.15
C ARG A 52 3.82 1.96 6.30
N ARG A 53 4.29 1.68 5.08
CA ARG A 53 4.83 2.69 4.15
C ARG A 53 3.86 3.12 3.04
N LEU A 54 2.58 2.78 3.13
CA LEU A 54 1.58 3.21 2.14
C LEU A 54 1.63 4.75 1.94
N PRO A 55 1.66 5.27 0.69
CA PRO A 55 1.46 4.60 -0.60
C PRO A 55 2.72 4.05 -1.31
N TRP A 56 3.89 4.11 -0.68
CA TRP A 56 5.18 3.64 -1.23
C TRP A 56 5.59 2.29 -0.61
N ASP A 57 4.61 1.43 -0.40
CA ASP A 57 4.83 0.09 0.12
C ASP A 57 5.40 -0.85 -0.93
N ARG A 58 6.30 -1.72 -0.48
CA ARG A 58 6.87 -2.83 -1.24
C ARG A 58 6.63 -4.10 -0.45
N HIS A 59 6.12 -5.13 -1.11
CA HIS A 59 5.78 -6.39 -0.46
C HIS A 59 6.58 -7.54 -1.06
N HIS A 60 7.04 -8.43 -0.19
CA HIS A 60 7.69 -9.66 -0.59
C HIS A 60 6.68 -10.79 -0.51
N CYS A 61 6.33 -11.34 -1.66
CA CYS A 61 5.43 -12.47 -1.75
C CYS A 61 6.17 -13.69 -2.27
N GLY A 62 5.64 -14.86 -1.97
CA GLY A 62 6.15 -16.10 -2.54
C GLY A 62 5.05 -17.12 -2.75
N VAL A 63 5.31 -18.04 -3.66
CA VAL A 63 4.50 -19.23 -3.88
C VAL A 63 5.42 -20.42 -3.61
N CYS A 64 4.95 -21.37 -2.83
CA CYS A 64 5.69 -22.59 -2.52
C CYS A 64 5.01 -23.76 -3.20
N LEU A 65 5.78 -24.54 -3.95
CA LEU A 65 5.36 -25.84 -4.47
C LEU A 65 5.96 -26.92 -3.58
N ARG A 66 5.15 -27.91 -3.19
CA ARG A 66 5.62 -29.09 -2.46
C ARG A 66 5.17 -30.38 -3.12
N VAL A 67 6.05 -31.37 -3.07
CA VAL A 67 5.76 -32.78 -3.32
C VAL A 67 5.85 -33.52 -1.99
N VAL A 68 4.86 -34.37 -1.74
CA VAL A 68 4.82 -35.23 -0.56
C VAL A 68 5.09 -36.66 -1.01
N SER A 69 6.09 -37.32 -0.41
CA SER A 69 6.34 -38.74 -0.64
C SER A 69 6.55 -39.52 0.65
N ILE A 70 6.32 -40.82 0.56
CA ILE A 70 6.62 -41.77 1.63
C ILE A 70 8.11 -42.13 1.50
N VAL A 71 8.84 -42.18 2.62
CA VAL A 71 10.31 -42.34 2.69
C VAL A 71 10.87 -43.50 1.86
N GLU A 72 10.10 -44.56 1.67
CA GLU A 72 10.47 -45.75 0.88
C GLU A 72 10.51 -45.48 -0.64
N TYR A 73 9.82 -44.44 -1.11
CA TYR A 73 9.82 -43.97 -2.50
C TYR A 73 10.30 -42.52 -2.53
N SER A 74 11.60 -42.31 -2.72
CA SER A 74 12.16 -40.95 -2.78
C SER A 74 11.77 -40.28 -4.10
N THR A 75 10.81 -39.34 -4.06
CA THR A 75 10.62 -38.38 -5.14
C THR A 75 11.35 -37.10 -4.79
N ASP A 76 12.44 -36.83 -5.49
CA ASP A 76 13.13 -35.55 -5.40
C ASP A 76 12.50 -34.56 -6.37
N LEU A 77 12.19 -33.36 -5.89
CA LEU A 77 11.75 -32.26 -6.73
C LEU A 77 12.98 -31.49 -7.20
N ASP A 78 13.28 -31.58 -8.49
CA ASP A 78 14.22 -30.70 -9.18
C ASP A 78 13.42 -29.67 -10.00
N VAL A 79 13.71 -28.38 -9.85
CA VAL A 79 13.02 -27.32 -10.59
C VAL A 79 14.00 -26.64 -11.52
N ASN A 80 13.75 -26.81 -12.82
CA ASN A 80 14.50 -26.16 -13.87
C ASN A 80 13.60 -25.15 -14.59
N PHE A 81 14.04 -23.89 -14.64
CA PHE A 81 13.30 -22.82 -15.32
C PHE A 81 13.68 -22.78 -16.79
N ALA A 82 12.93 -23.51 -17.61
CA ALA A 82 13.16 -23.56 -19.05
C ALA A 82 12.72 -22.28 -19.81
N ALA A 83 11.83 -21.46 -19.24
CA ALA A 83 11.37 -20.21 -19.83
C ALA A 83 10.99 -19.19 -18.75
N GLY A 84 11.33 -17.93 -18.98
CA GLY A 84 11.17 -16.83 -18.02
C GLY A 84 9.74 -16.63 -17.54
N PHE A 85 9.60 -16.02 -16.37
CA PHE A 85 8.32 -15.60 -15.82
C PHE A 85 7.76 -14.45 -16.65
N SER A 86 6.60 -14.69 -17.24
CA SER A 86 5.72 -13.62 -17.69
C SER A 86 4.65 -13.43 -16.61
N ALA A 87 4.35 -12.19 -16.30
CA ALA A 87 3.24 -11.90 -15.42
C ALA A 87 2.46 -10.70 -15.91
N ILE A 88 1.15 -10.85 -15.80
CA ILE A 88 0.16 -9.85 -16.12
C ILE A 88 -0.36 -9.38 -14.76
N PHE A 89 -0.03 -8.16 -14.40
CA PHE A 89 -0.49 -7.55 -13.15
C PHE A 89 -1.56 -6.50 -13.45
N ASP A 90 -2.42 -6.27 -12.47
CA ASP A 90 -3.30 -5.11 -12.50
C ASP A 90 -2.45 -3.82 -12.44
N SER A 91 -2.96 -2.75 -13.04
CA SER A 91 -2.38 -1.39 -13.11
C SER A 91 -1.89 -0.81 -11.77
N GLN A 92 -2.33 -1.39 -10.65
CA GLN A 92 -1.97 -0.97 -9.31
C GLN A 92 -0.63 -1.53 -8.82
N TRP A 93 -0.13 -2.62 -9.42
CA TRP A 93 1.02 -3.37 -8.93
C TRP A 93 2.06 -3.57 -10.03
N ASP A 94 3.31 -3.22 -9.73
CA ASP A 94 4.45 -3.41 -10.61
C ASP A 94 5.41 -4.47 -10.01
N PRO A 95 5.68 -5.58 -10.71
CA PRO A 95 6.62 -6.60 -10.25
C PRO A 95 8.07 -6.09 -10.30
N SER A 96 8.65 -5.74 -9.16
CA SER A 96 9.95 -5.05 -9.17
C SER A 96 11.17 -5.95 -9.19
N ARG A 97 11.05 -7.27 -8.95
CA ARG A 97 12.09 -8.31 -9.11
C ARG A 97 11.53 -9.70 -8.79
N GLN A 98 12.10 -10.74 -9.39
CA GLN A 98 11.86 -12.14 -9.03
C GLN A 98 13.15 -12.80 -8.56
N ILE A 99 13.04 -13.66 -7.56
CA ILE A 99 14.15 -14.45 -7.03
C ILE A 99 13.62 -15.84 -6.69
N LEU A 100 14.24 -16.89 -7.24
CA LEU A 100 14.06 -18.23 -6.66
C LEU A 100 14.85 -18.25 -5.35
N ILE A 101 14.17 -18.43 -4.22
CA ILE A 101 14.81 -18.30 -2.90
C ILE A 101 15.43 -19.62 -2.45
N GLY A 102 14.91 -20.78 -2.85
CA GLY A 102 15.58 -22.04 -2.60
C GLY A 102 14.71 -23.28 -2.56
N TYR A 103 15.41 -24.38 -2.29
CA TYR A 103 14.85 -25.71 -2.12
C TYR A 103 15.01 -26.14 -0.67
N THR A 104 13.93 -26.62 -0.07
CA THR A 104 13.99 -27.20 1.26
C THR A 104 13.50 -28.63 1.19
N LYS A 105 14.28 -29.53 1.80
CA LYS A 105 13.88 -30.91 2.05
C LYS A 105 13.66 -31.06 3.54
N GLU A 106 12.47 -31.50 3.91
CA GLU A 106 12.10 -31.73 5.31
C GLU A 106 11.67 -33.19 5.47
N GLU A 107 12.19 -33.85 6.50
CA GLU A 107 11.84 -35.25 6.82
C GLU A 107 11.03 -35.25 8.11
N LEU A 108 9.75 -35.64 8.00
CA LEU A 108 8.79 -35.71 9.10
C LEU A 108 8.43 -37.19 9.33
N GLY A 109 9.32 -37.90 10.01
CA GLY A 109 9.17 -39.35 10.27
C GLY A 109 9.26 -40.17 8.99
N VAL A 110 8.15 -40.80 8.59
CA VAL A 110 8.06 -41.64 7.37
C VAL A 110 7.71 -40.81 6.12
N ILE A 111 7.61 -39.49 6.24
CA ILE A 111 7.26 -38.57 5.15
C ILE A 111 8.47 -37.73 4.77
N LYS A 112 8.79 -37.69 3.46
CA LYS A 112 9.72 -36.70 2.91
C LYS A 112 8.93 -35.62 2.18
N LEU A 113 9.27 -34.37 2.47
CA LEU A 113 8.72 -33.19 1.82
C LEU A 113 9.82 -32.51 1.05
N SER A 114 9.63 -32.35 -0.25
CA SER A 114 10.50 -31.53 -1.10
C SER A 114 9.73 -30.29 -1.52
N MET A 115 10.25 -29.12 -1.16
CA MET A 115 9.60 -27.84 -1.43
C MET A 115 10.49 -26.94 -2.28
N ALA A 116 9.87 -26.22 -3.21
CA ALA A 116 10.49 -25.19 -4.03
C ALA A 116 9.75 -23.86 -3.79
N THR A 117 10.49 -22.82 -3.39
CA THR A 117 9.91 -21.52 -3.06
C THR A 117 10.29 -20.46 -4.09
N PHE A 118 9.27 -19.93 -4.74
CA PHE A 118 9.36 -18.86 -5.73
C PHE A 118 9.03 -17.56 -5.02
N SER A 119 9.88 -16.54 -5.10
CA SER A 119 9.58 -15.24 -4.52
C SER A 119 9.64 -14.11 -5.53
N PHE A 120 8.85 -13.10 -5.24
CA PHE A 120 8.76 -11.90 -6.06
C PHE A 120 8.41 -10.70 -5.18
N TRP A 121 8.84 -9.54 -5.66
CA TRP A 121 8.53 -8.26 -5.04
C TRP A 121 7.39 -7.59 -5.79
N LEU A 122 6.40 -7.11 -5.04
CA LEU A 122 5.31 -6.29 -5.53
C LEU A 122 5.53 -4.86 -5.07
N ASP A 123 5.70 -3.94 -6.02
CA ASP A 123 5.74 -2.51 -5.76
C ASP A 123 4.38 -1.91 -6.10
N ARG A 124 3.82 -1.09 -5.22
CA ARG A 124 2.58 -0.39 -5.53
C ARG A 124 2.84 0.79 -6.46
N SER A 125 2.00 0.95 -7.47
CA SER A 125 1.91 2.20 -8.24
C SER A 125 1.38 3.33 -7.34
N SER A 126 2.31 4.09 -6.77
CA SER A 126 1.99 5.17 -5.82
C SER A 126 1.32 6.38 -6.47
N SER A 127 1.42 6.53 -7.79
CA SER A 127 0.93 7.70 -8.55
C SER A 127 -0.57 7.93 -8.35
N THR A 128 -1.38 6.87 -8.42
CA THR A 128 -2.83 6.95 -8.26
C THR A 128 -3.22 7.47 -6.88
N LEU A 129 -2.62 6.94 -5.81
CA LEU A 129 -2.91 7.38 -4.44
C LEU A 129 -2.41 8.81 -4.18
N ILE A 130 -1.24 9.17 -4.73
CA ILE A 130 -0.71 10.52 -4.60
C ILE A 130 -1.63 11.53 -5.31
N LEU A 131 -2.05 11.25 -6.54
CA LEU A 131 -2.88 12.16 -7.33
C LEU A 131 -4.32 12.27 -6.80
N LEU A 132 -4.89 11.19 -6.27
CA LEU A 132 -6.28 11.18 -5.79
C LEU A 132 -6.43 11.63 -4.34
N ILE A 133 -5.43 11.38 -3.48
CA ILE A 133 -5.55 11.63 -2.04
C ILE A 133 -4.59 12.74 -1.62
N VAL A 134 -3.28 12.54 -1.83
CA VAL A 134 -2.27 13.45 -1.27
C VAL A 134 -2.36 14.83 -1.90
N LEU A 135 -2.44 14.92 -3.24
CA LEU A 135 -2.44 16.18 -3.95
C LEU A 135 -3.71 17.02 -3.66
N PRO A 136 -4.94 16.48 -3.75
CA PRO A 136 -6.15 17.25 -3.44
C PRO A 136 -6.21 17.68 -1.98
N MET A 137 -5.73 16.86 -1.05
CA MET A 137 -5.66 17.25 0.37
C MET A 137 -4.70 18.41 0.60
N ASN A 138 -3.49 18.36 0.03
CA ASN A 138 -2.52 19.45 0.16
C ASN A 138 -3.02 20.72 -0.55
N ALA A 139 -3.56 20.59 -1.77
CA ALA A 139 -4.10 21.72 -2.53
C ALA A 139 -5.29 22.36 -1.80
N GLY A 140 -6.18 21.54 -1.23
CA GLY A 140 -7.30 22.01 -0.41
C GLY A 140 -6.84 22.72 0.86
N ALA A 141 -5.84 22.17 1.56
CA ALA A 141 -5.27 22.81 2.75
C ALA A 141 -4.61 24.16 2.41
N VAL A 142 -3.78 24.23 1.36
CA VAL A 142 -3.15 25.48 0.93
C VAL A 142 -4.20 26.49 0.45
N GLY A 143 -5.15 26.06 -0.37
CA GLY A 143 -6.25 26.90 -0.83
C GLY A 143 -7.07 27.44 0.33
N TYR A 144 -7.34 26.61 1.34
CA TYR A 144 -7.99 27.04 2.58
C TYR A 144 -7.18 28.11 3.31
N MET A 145 -5.86 27.93 3.49
CA MET A 145 -5.01 28.93 4.15
C MET A 145 -5.01 30.27 3.41
N VAL A 146 -4.95 30.25 2.08
CA VAL A 146 -4.96 31.46 1.25
C VAL A 146 -6.31 32.17 1.35
N ILE A 147 -7.42 31.44 1.21
CA ILE A 147 -8.76 32.00 1.37
C ILE A 147 -8.94 32.52 2.80
N ALA A 148 -8.42 31.83 3.81
CA ALA A 148 -8.47 32.26 5.20
C ALA A 148 -7.84 33.63 5.42
N TYR A 149 -6.72 33.85 4.76
CA TYR A 149 -5.97 35.10 4.86
C TYR A 149 -6.70 36.27 4.18
N PHE A 150 -7.30 36.03 3.01
CA PHE A 150 -7.93 37.10 2.21
C PHE A 150 -9.43 37.27 2.45
N ALA A 151 -10.14 36.28 2.99
CA ALA A 151 -11.58 36.34 3.17
C ALA A 151 -11.93 37.23 4.38
N GLU A 152 -12.54 38.39 4.10
CA GLU A 152 -13.18 39.24 5.11
C GLU A 152 -14.47 38.58 5.61
N GLY A 153 -14.37 37.51 6.39
CA GLY A 153 -15.53 36.86 6.98
C GLY A 153 -15.27 35.48 7.58
N ILE A 154 -15.43 35.38 8.90
CA ILE A 154 -15.32 34.11 9.66
C ILE A 154 -16.30 33.03 9.14
N LYS A 155 -17.44 33.43 8.56
CA LYS A 155 -18.46 32.49 8.06
C LYS A 155 -18.01 31.67 6.85
N VAL A 156 -17.45 32.32 5.83
CA VAL A 156 -16.95 31.64 4.62
C VAL A 156 -15.83 30.66 5.01
N LEU A 157 -14.95 31.09 5.90
CA LEU A 157 -13.88 30.28 6.44
C LEU A 157 -14.36 29.02 7.19
N ALA A 158 -15.39 29.16 8.02
CA ALA A 158 -15.95 28.02 8.74
C ALA A 158 -16.58 26.99 7.79
N GLU A 159 -17.31 27.44 6.76
CA GLU A 159 -17.94 26.55 5.77
C GLU A 159 -16.91 25.77 4.95
N TRP A 160 -15.84 26.43 4.50
CA TRP A 160 -14.76 25.77 3.76
C TRP A 160 -13.94 24.82 4.63
N PHE A 161 -13.69 25.17 5.90
CA PHE A 161 -13.01 24.28 6.84
C PHE A 161 -13.82 23.00 7.07
N VAL A 162 -15.11 23.13 7.33
CA VAL A 162 -16.01 22.00 7.56
C VAL A 162 -16.09 21.12 6.31
N SER A 163 -16.24 21.72 5.13
CA SER A 163 -16.27 20.99 3.85
C SER A 163 -14.97 20.23 3.58
N GLY A 164 -13.81 20.89 3.70
CA GLY A 164 -12.51 20.28 3.46
C GLY A 164 -12.17 19.17 4.46
N THR A 165 -12.50 19.38 5.74
CA THR A 165 -12.31 18.38 6.80
C THR A 165 -13.21 17.17 6.56
N LEU A 166 -14.51 17.38 6.29
CA LEU A 166 -15.43 16.28 6.01
C LEU A 166 -15.03 15.48 4.77
N PHE A 167 -14.56 16.16 3.72
CA PHE A 167 -14.09 15.49 2.51
C PHE A 167 -12.83 14.67 2.76
N GLY A 168 -11.84 15.23 3.47
CA GLY A 168 -10.67 14.48 3.92
C GLY A 168 -11.03 13.30 4.82
N ALA A 169 -12.06 13.43 5.64
CA ALA A 169 -12.53 12.40 6.56
C ALA A 169 -13.11 11.23 5.79
N ALA A 170 -13.97 11.56 4.83
CA ALA A 170 -14.60 10.58 3.95
C ALA A 170 -13.54 9.82 3.17
N ILE A 171 -12.57 10.51 2.53
CA ILE A 171 -11.49 9.84 1.80
C ILE A 171 -10.68 8.94 2.72
N PHE A 172 -10.30 9.42 3.91
CA PHE A 172 -9.56 8.61 4.85
C PHE A 172 -10.35 7.38 5.31
N PHE A 173 -11.64 7.54 5.61
CA PHE A 173 -12.51 6.46 6.02
C PHE A 173 -12.66 5.42 4.90
N PHE A 174 -12.92 5.85 3.66
CA PHE A 174 -12.99 4.97 2.50
C PHE A 174 -11.67 4.24 2.24
N ALA A 175 -10.54 4.94 2.32
CA ALA A 175 -9.23 4.33 2.17
C ALA A 175 -8.95 3.32 3.30
N SER A 176 -9.30 3.65 4.55
CA SER A 176 -9.11 2.77 5.70
C SER A 176 -10.00 1.53 5.66
N TYR A 177 -11.20 1.63 5.08
CA TYR A 177 -12.12 0.50 4.95
C TYR A 177 -11.63 -0.54 3.95
N GLN A 178 -10.92 -0.12 2.90
CA GLN A 178 -10.35 -1.03 1.91
C GLN A 178 -9.03 -1.67 2.38
N LEU A 179 -8.38 -1.10 3.39
CA LEU A 179 -7.15 -1.65 3.94
C LEU A 179 -7.49 -2.79 4.92
N PRO A 180 -6.76 -3.91 4.89
CA PRO A 180 -6.93 -4.94 5.90
C PRO A 180 -6.66 -4.35 7.29
N GLN A 181 -7.37 -4.82 8.31
CA GLN A 181 -7.18 -4.35 9.68
C GLN A 181 -5.74 -4.61 10.13
N GLN A 182 -4.95 -3.54 10.19
CA GLN A 182 -3.57 -3.57 10.69
C GLN A 182 -3.54 -2.98 12.10
N ARG A 183 -2.66 -3.49 12.95
CA ARG A 183 -2.41 -2.90 14.28
C ARG A 183 -1.64 -1.58 14.22
N VAL A 184 -1.05 -1.25 13.06
CA VAL A 184 -0.17 -0.09 12.89
C VAL A 184 -0.79 0.87 11.89
N THR A 185 -0.84 2.15 12.25
CA THR A 185 -1.30 3.23 11.38
C THR A 185 -0.33 3.43 10.21
N PRO A 186 -0.78 3.38 8.95
CA PRO A 186 0.08 3.58 7.79
C PRO A 186 0.62 5.02 7.73
N ALA A 187 1.75 5.22 7.05
CA ALA A 187 2.34 6.55 6.83
C ALA A 187 1.33 7.54 6.24
N LEU A 188 0.52 7.11 5.27
CA LEU A 188 -0.59 7.91 4.73
C LEU A 188 -1.55 8.39 5.84
N GLY A 189 -1.93 7.52 6.78
CA GLY A 189 -2.78 7.88 7.90
C GLY A 189 -2.15 8.93 8.82
N TRP A 190 -0.85 8.84 9.09
CA TRP A 190 -0.12 9.88 9.80
C TRP A 190 -0.11 11.22 9.06
N THR A 191 0.13 11.20 7.74
CA THR A 191 0.11 12.45 6.94
C THR A 191 -1.23 13.14 6.96
N ILE A 192 -2.32 12.36 6.91
CA ILE A 192 -3.70 12.85 7.00
C ILE A 192 -3.98 13.41 8.39
N GLY A 193 -3.60 12.69 9.45
CA GLY A 193 -3.80 13.12 10.83
C GLY A 193 -3.03 14.41 11.16
N VAL A 194 -1.80 14.56 10.67
CA VAL A 194 -1.01 15.79 10.83
C VAL A 194 -1.66 16.96 10.08
N HIS A 195 -2.14 16.73 8.85
CA HIS A 195 -2.88 17.76 8.10
C HIS A 195 -4.12 18.22 8.86
N TRP A 196 -4.89 17.28 9.38
CA TRP A 196 -6.08 17.56 10.18
C TRP A 196 -5.78 18.38 11.42
N LEU A 197 -4.76 17.97 12.18
CA LEU A 197 -4.34 18.69 13.37
C LEU A 197 -3.93 20.12 13.03
N LEU A 198 -3.18 20.31 11.94
CA LEU A 198 -2.73 21.62 11.51
C LEU A 198 -3.90 22.50 11.03
N SER A 199 -4.77 21.98 10.17
CA SER A 199 -5.98 22.70 9.75
C SER A 199 -6.84 23.10 10.95
N PHE A 200 -7.03 22.20 11.93
CA PHE A 200 -7.75 22.50 13.16
C PHE A 200 -7.08 23.61 13.97
N THR A 201 -5.76 23.55 14.17
CA THR A 201 -5.04 24.59 14.92
C THR A 201 -5.15 25.97 14.27
N VAL A 202 -5.09 26.03 12.94
CA VAL A 202 -5.25 27.30 12.20
C VAL A 202 -6.67 27.84 12.36
N SER A 203 -7.68 27.00 12.24
CA SER A 203 -9.08 27.43 12.41
C SER A 203 -9.33 27.96 13.82
N VAL A 204 -8.81 27.29 14.85
CA VAL A 204 -8.92 27.77 16.25
C VAL A 204 -8.19 29.10 16.42
N ALA A 205 -6.96 29.23 15.91
CA ALA A 205 -6.20 30.47 15.97
C ALA A 205 -6.95 31.62 15.30
N TYR A 206 -7.54 31.40 14.13
CA TYR A 206 -8.32 32.39 13.40
C TYR A 206 -9.56 32.84 14.18
N VAL A 207 -10.29 31.90 14.78
CA VAL A 207 -11.46 32.22 15.63
C VAL A 207 -11.03 33.09 16.82
N ILE A 208 -9.96 32.71 17.53
CA ILE A 208 -9.41 33.49 18.64
C ILE A 208 -9.02 34.90 18.17
N LEU A 209 -8.34 35.02 17.03
CA LEU A 209 -7.96 36.31 16.45
C LEU A 209 -9.20 37.17 16.14
N GLY A 210 -10.24 36.57 15.56
CA GLY A 210 -11.50 37.22 15.27
C GLY A 210 -12.20 37.76 16.52
N TYR A 211 -12.18 37.00 17.62
CA TYR A 211 -12.69 37.49 18.92
C TYR A 211 -11.84 38.63 19.48
N VAL A 212 -10.52 38.52 19.43
CA VAL A 212 -9.58 39.54 19.94
C VAL A 212 -9.65 40.84 19.16
N LEU A 213 -9.87 40.78 17.84
CA LEU A 213 -10.00 41.94 16.96
C LEU A 213 -11.40 42.59 17.01
N LYS A 214 -12.35 42.01 17.75
CA LYS A 214 -13.68 42.59 17.99
C LYS A 214 -13.67 43.67 19.09
N ASP A 215 -12.53 43.92 19.74
CA ASP A 215 -12.34 45.09 20.63
C ASP A 215 -12.57 46.41 19.86
N ASP A 216 -13.36 47.32 20.45
CA ASP A 216 -13.86 48.57 19.84
C ASP A 216 -12.83 49.70 19.73
N ASP A 217 -11.60 49.52 20.21
CA ASP A 217 -10.57 50.56 20.15
C ASP A 217 -9.74 50.46 18.84
N PRO A 218 -9.95 51.37 17.85
CA PRO A 218 -9.33 51.29 16.53
C PRO A 218 -7.80 51.38 16.57
N ASN A 219 -7.23 52.05 17.58
CA ASN A 219 -5.78 52.17 17.72
C ASN A 219 -5.14 50.87 18.27
N LYS A 220 -5.82 50.17 19.18
CA LYS A 220 -5.38 48.83 19.62
C LYS A 220 -5.56 47.79 18.53
N LYS A 221 -6.60 47.93 17.71
CA LYS A 221 -6.89 47.02 16.60
C LYS A 221 -5.79 47.03 15.54
N LYS A 222 -5.23 48.21 15.22
CA LYS A 222 -4.12 48.35 14.25
C LYS A 222 -2.84 47.65 14.74
N LYS A 223 -2.42 47.90 15.99
CA LYS A 223 -1.22 47.25 16.59
C LYS A 223 -1.38 45.74 16.76
N LYS A 224 -2.57 45.26 17.15
CA LYS A 224 -2.83 43.81 17.30
C LYS A 224 -2.84 43.09 15.94
N LYS A 225 -3.35 43.73 14.88
CA LYS A 225 -3.35 43.17 13.52
C LYS A 225 -1.93 42.99 12.97
N GLU A 226 -1.10 44.02 13.10
CA GLU A 226 0.28 44.02 12.61
C GLU A 226 1.13 42.89 13.24
N LYS A 227 0.96 42.67 14.55
CA LYS A 227 1.63 41.56 15.24
C LYS A 227 1.09 40.18 14.85
N ALA A 228 -0.22 40.06 14.61
CA ALA A 228 -0.83 38.81 14.20
C ALA A 228 -0.42 38.40 12.78
N ASP A 229 -0.26 39.36 11.87
CA ASP A 229 0.23 39.12 10.51
C ASP A 229 1.68 38.57 10.56
N GLU A 230 2.52 39.13 11.44
CA GLU A 230 3.91 38.68 11.65
C GLU A 230 3.99 37.24 12.22
N ASP A 231 3.17 36.93 13.23
CA ASP A 231 3.09 35.57 13.80
C ASP A 231 2.55 34.55 12.79
N LEU A 232 1.60 34.94 11.93
CA LEU A 232 1.02 34.07 10.92
C LEU A 232 1.99 33.77 9.77
N GLU A 233 2.75 34.76 9.31
CA GLU A 233 3.82 34.54 8.33
C GLU A 233 4.85 33.53 8.83
N ALA A 234 5.25 33.62 10.11
CA ALA A 234 6.17 32.67 10.72
C ALA A 234 5.62 31.23 10.69
N VAL A 235 4.32 31.05 10.98
CA VAL A 235 3.66 29.73 10.93
C VAL A 235 3.59 29.20 9.49
N LEU A 236 3.20 30.02 8.51
CA LEU A 236 3.11 29.64 7.11
C LEU A 236 4.48 29.25 6.52
N PHE A 237 5.53 29.98 6.89
CA PHE A 237 6.89 29.69 6.45
C PHE A 237 7.39 28.36 7.04
N THR A 238 7.13 28.14 8.33
CA THR A 238 7.50 26.89 9.01
C THR A 238 6.76 25.69 8.41
N PHE A 239 5.48 25.86 8.07
CA PHE A 239 4.66 24.81 7.44
C PHE A 239 5.19 24.44 6.05
N SER A 240 5.45 25.43 5.19
CA SER A 240 6.04 25.19 3.85
C SER A 240 7.37 24.45 3.94
N PHE A 241 8.20 24.79 4.93
CA PHE A 241 9.48 24.13 5.15
C PHE A 241 9.32 22.67 5.61
N TYR A 242 8.38 22.39 6.51
CA TYR A 242 8.12 21.02 6.99
C TYR A 242 7.53 20.12 5.91
N VAL A 243 6.59 20.63 5.09
CA VAL A 243 6.00 19.88 3.99
C VAL A 243 7.05 19.55 2.92
N MET A 244 7.87 20.52 2.51
CA MET A 244 8.95 20.27 1.54
C MET A 244 10.00 19.28 2.06
N ARG A 245 10.37 19.38 3.34
CA ARG A 245 11.39 18.50 3.94
C ARG A 245 10.87 17.07 4.15
N GLY A 246 9.60 16.92 4.49
CA GLY A 246 8.92 15.62 4.56
C GLY A 246 8.84 14.93 3.21
N ALA A 247 8.47 15.68 2.15
CA ALA A 247 8.41 15.17 0.79
C ALA A 247 9.80 14.77 0.25
N MET A 248 10.86 15.52 0.58
CA MET A 248 12.22 15.20 0.14
C MET A 248 12.81 13.96 0.84
N ARG A 249 12.54 13.75 2.13
CA ARG A 249 13.05 12.58 2.86
C ARG A 249 12.39 11.26 2.46
N ALA A 250 11.14 11.30 2.00
CA ALA A 250 10.42 10.12 1.51
C ALA A 250 11.01 9.54 0.21
N LYS A 251 11.84 10.30 -0.52
CA LYS A 251 12.43 9.88 -1.80
C LYS A 251 13.82 9.25 -1.66
N THR A 252 14.45 9.36 -0.49
CA THR A 252 15.83 8.92 -0.23
C THR A 252 15.93 7.66 0.64
N MET A 253 14.82 6.97 0.91
CA MET A 253 14.73 5.73 1.69
C MET A 253 13.96 4.66 0.92
#